data_AF-A0A6P0JR02-F1
#
_entry.id   AF-A0A6P0JR02-F1
#
_cell.length_a   1.000
_cell.length_b   1.000
_cell.length_c   1.000
_cell.angle_alpha   90.00
_cell.angle_beta   90.00
_cell.angle_gamma   90.00
#
_symmetry.space_group_name_H-M   'P 1'
#
loop_
_entity.id
_entity.type
_entity.pdbx_description
1 polymer ?
#
loop_
_entity_poly.entity_id
_entity_poly.type
_entity_poly.pdbx_seq_one_letter_code
_entity_poly.pdbx_strand_id
1 'polypeptide(L)'
;MSALPIPDFQLNSPEDLAELLRDVQTWQEVEALTTAYAHWKVKAWELLSEEEKERLQTLKQWKDYAIAQKFPPGCTVQRLNDTQGLTGQVIKYWQAYGVDYITFQVGDDIDWCRASNLKKMGNGHC
;
A
#
# COMPACT_ATOMS: atom_id res chain seq x y z
N MET A 1 14.18 11.30 7.24
CA MET A 1 13.42 10.20 6.65
C MET A 1 14.37 9.47 5.73
N SER A 2 14.83 8.29 6.13
CA SER A 2 15.79 7.53 5.35
C SER A 2 15.03 6.80 4.25
N ALA A 3 15.10 7.31 3.02
CA ALA A 3 14.82 6.50 1.85
C ALA A 3 15.75 5.29 1.94
N LEU A 4 15.19 4.08 2.04
CA LEU A 4 16.00 2.88 1.95
C LEU A 4 16.74 2.95 0.61
N PRO A 5 18.07 2.79 0.59
CA PRO A 5 18.81 2.76 -0.66
C PRO A 5 18.22 1.62 -1.48
N ILE A 6 17.75 1.92 -2.70
CA ILE A 6 17.39 0.91 -3.67
C ILE A 6 18.61 -0.01 -3.74
N PRO A 7 18.47 -1.30 -3.37
CA PRO A 7 19.62 -2.18 -3.38
C PRO A 7 20.20 -2.17 -4.80
N ASP A 8 21.51 -2.03 -4.90
CA ASP A 8 22.29 -1.97 -6.14
C ASP A 8 22.32 -3.36 -6.85
N PHE A 9 21.21 -4.10 -6.81
CA PHE A 9 21.05 -5.34 -7.56
C PHE A 9 20.77 -4.95 -9.01
N GLN A 10 21.73 -5.20 -9.89
CA GLN A 10 21.46 -5.29 -11.32
C GLN A 10 20.49 -6.46 -11.51
N LEU A 11 19.23 -6.13 -11.80
CA LEU A 11 18.30 -7.13 -12.32
C LEU A 11 18.88 -7.64 -13.64
N ASN A 12 18.80 -8.95 -13.88
CA ASN A 12 19.38 -9.55 -15.08
C ASN A 12 18.30 -9.89 -16.12
N SER A 13 17.03 -9.79 -15.73
CA SER A 13 15.90 -10.19 -16.55
C SER A 13 14.61 -9.41 -16.23
N PRO A 14 13.65 -9.31 -17.18
CA PRO A 14 12.33 -8.74 -16.91
C PRO A 14 11.51 -9.58 -15.91
N GLU A 15 11.81 -10.86 -15.74
CA GLU A 15 11.21 -11.74 -14.75
C GLU A 15 11.56 -11.31 -13.32
N ASP A 16 12.83 -10.95 -13.06
CA ASP A 16 13.27 -10.43 -11.77
C ASP A 16 12.53 -9.12 -11.40
N LEU A 17 12.29 -8.27 -12.41
CA LEU A 17 11.52 -7.05 -12.22
C LEU A 17 10.05 -7.35 -11.90
N ALA A 18 9.46 -8.36 -12.55
CA ALA A 18 8.09 -8.78 -12.27
C ALA A 18 7.95 -9.32 -10.84
N GLU A 19 8.90 -10.14 -10.37
CA GLU A 19 8.92 -10.65 -9.01
C GLU A 19 8.98 -9.52 -7.96
N LEU A 20 9.87 -8.55 -8.16
CA LEU A 20 9.93 -7.38 -7.28
C LEU A 20 8.62 -6.57 -7.30
N LEU A 21 8.00 -6.40 -8.46
CA LEU A 21 6.70 -5.72 -8.59
C LEU A 21 5.54 -6.50 -7.93
N ARG A 22 5.69 -7.79 -7.64
CA ARG A 22 4.72 -8.55 -6.84
C ARG A 22 4.83 -8.21 -5.35
N ASP A 23 6.04 -7.96 -4.87
CA ASP A 23 6.31 -7.76 -3.44
C ASP A 23 6.24 -6.30 -2.98
N VAL A 24 6.36 -5.33 -3.90
CA VAL A 24 6.25 -3.90 -3.58
C VAL A 24 5.00 -3.59 -2.77
N GLN A 25 5.15 -2.80 -1.71
CA GLN A 25 4.05 -2.39 -0.84
C GLN A 25 3.63 -0.94 -1.09
N THR A 26 4.46 -0.18 -1.80
CA THR A 26 4.21 1.24 -2.07
C THR A 26 4.38 1.59 -3.55
N TRP A 27 3.65 2.61 -4.00
CA TRP A 27 3.83 3.10 -5.38
C TRP A 27 5.19 3.78 -5.60
N GLN A 28 5.82 4.32 -4.56
CA GLN A 28 7.15 4.90 -4.66
C GLN A 28 8.20 3.83 -5.07
N GLU A 29 8.09 2.62 -4.53
CA GLU A 29 8.92 1.48 -4.94
C GLU A 29 8.65 1.08 -6.39
N VAL A 30 7.37 1.03 -6.79
CA VAL A 30 6.97 0.74 -8.18
C VAL A 30 7.59 1.77 -9.14
N GLU A 31 7.54 3.05 -8.81
CA GLU A 31 8.14 4.10 -9.63
C GLU A 31 9.66 4.00 -9.66
N ALA A 32 10.30 3.73 -8.53
CA ALA A 32 11.75 3.54 -8.47
C ALA A 32 12.18 2.39 -9.39
N LEU A 33 11.52 1.23 -9.29
CA LEU A 33 11.82 0.03 -10.09
C LEU A 33 11.53 0.26 -11.58
N THR A 34 10.37 0.82 -11.91
CA THR A 34 9.98 1.06 -13.32
C THR A 34 10.72 2.22 -13.98
N THR A 35 11.32 3.12 -13.20
CA THR A 35 12.22 4.18 -13.70
C THR A 35 13.63 3.64 -13.92
N ALA A 36 14.16 2.89 -12.95
CA ALA A 36 15.49 2.26 -13.04
C ALA A 36 15.56 1.24 -14.20
N TYR A 37 14.47 0.49 -14.41
CA TYR A 37 14.37 -0.57 -15.42
C TYR A 37 13.30 -0.28 -16.48
N ALA A 38 13.26 0.95 -16.99
CA ALA A 38 12.25 1.40 -17.95
C ALA A 38 12.18 0.52 -19.22
N HIS A 39 13.32 -0.05 -19.64
CA HIS A 39 13.43 -0.93 -20.80
C HIS A 39 12.80 -2.33 -20.59
N TRP A 40 12.55 -2.73 -19.34
CA TRP A 40 11.87 -3.99 -18.99
C TRP A 40 10.44 -3.81 -18.51
N LYS A 41 10.00 -2.58 -18.24
CA LYS A 41 8.67 -2.25 -17.74
C LYS A 41 7.53 -2.97 -18.48
N VAL A 42 7.54 -2.95 -19.81
CA VAL A 42 6.46 -3.55 -20.62
C VAL A 42 6.44 -5.07 -20.44
N LYS A 43 7.61 -5.71 -20.57
CA LYS A 43 7.74 -7.17 -20.43
C LYS A 43 7.42 -7.64 -19.01
N ALA A 44 7.92 -6.95 -17.99
CA ALA A 44 7.63 -7.26 -16.61
C ALA A 44 6.13 -7.10 -16.31
N TRP A 45 5.48 -6.08 -16.88
CA TRP A 45 4.03 -5.89 -16.73
C TRP A 45 3.20 -7.00 -17.37
N GLU A 46 3.65 -7.55 -18.51
CA GLU A 46 3.00 -8.69 -19.17
C GLU A 46 3.09 -9.98 -18.34
N LEU A 47 4.12 -10.13 -17.50
CA LEU A 47 4.32 -11.28 -16.61
C LEU A 47 3.48 -11.23 -15.32
N LEU A 48 2.82 -10.10 -15.05
CA LEU A 48 1.95 -9.94 -13.89
C LEU A 48 0.55 -10.50 -14.18
N SER A 49 -0.07 -11.09 -13.16
CA SER A 49 -1.48 -11.48 -13.19
C SER A 49 -2.39 -10.24 -13.19
N GLU A 50 -3.66 -10.41 -13.58
CA GLU A 50 -4.62 -9.30 -13.53
C GLU A 50 -4.84 -8.79 -12.10
N GLU A 51 -4.84 -9.69 -11.10
CA GLU A 51 -4.93 -9.32 -9.68
C GLU A 51 -3.73 -8.47 -9.24
N GLU A 52 -2.52 -8.82 -9.67
CA GLU A 52 -1.30 -8.07 -9.38
C GLU A 52 -1.33 -6.69 -10.04
N LYS A 53 -1.81 -6.60 -11.29
CA LYS A 53 -2.00 -5.33 -11.99
C LYS A 53 -3.02 -4.44 -11.30
N GLU A 54 -4.16 -4.99 -10.87
CA GLU A 54 -5.18 -4.26 -10.11
C GLU A 54 -4.63 -3.74 -8.77
N ARG A 55 -3.83 -4.55 -8.08
CA ARG A 55 -3.13 -4.14 -6.86
C ARG A 55 -2.19 -2.97 -7.11
N LEU A 56 -1.35 -3.04 -8.15
CA LEU A 56 -0.43 -1.96 -8.53
C LEU A 56 -1.18 -0.69 -8.95
N GLN A 57 -2.31 -0.83 -9.66
CA GLN A 57 -3.17 0.31 -10.00
C GLN A 57 -3.80 0.93 -8.75
N THR A 58 -4.21 0.12 -7.77
CA THR A 58 -4.70 0.60 -6.48
C THR A 58 -3.61 1.38 -5.75
N LEU A 59 -2.38 0.87 -5.72
CA LEU A 59 -1.23 1.58 -5.15
C LEU A 59 -0.99 2.92 -5.88
N LYS A 60 -1.09 2.95 -7.21
CA LYS A 60 -0.98 4.18 -8.01
C LYS A 60 -2.03 5.22 -7.63
N GLN A 61 -3.29 4.80 -7.51
CA GLN A 61 -4.37 5.69 -7.14
C GLN A 61 -4.09 6.33 -5.77
N TRP A 62 -3.41 5.61 -4.88
CA TRP A 62 -3.29 5.98 -3.47
C TRP A 62 -1.95 6.61 -3.12
N LYS A 63 -1.00 6.64 -4.06
CA LYS A 63 0.28 7.34 -3.96
C LYS A 63 0.12 8.77 -3.44
N ASP A 64 -0.89 9.47 -3.93
CA ASP A 64 -1.13 10.89 -3.64
C ASP A 64 -2.15 11.12 -2.52
N TYR A 65 -2.70 10.03 -1.96
CA TYR A 65 -3.64 10.14 -0.85
C TYR A 65 -2.85 10.41 0.44
N ALA A 66 -2.94 11.65 0.95
CA ALA A 66 -2.36 12.03 2.24
C ALA A 66 -2.80 11.08 3.38
N ILE A 67 -3.96 10.43 3.24
CA ILE A 67 -4.47 9.45 4.19
C ILE A 67 -3.64 8.16 4.23
N ALA A 68 -3.13 7.70 3.08
CA ALA A 68 -2.27 6.51 3.00
C ALA A 68 -0.89 6.74 3.64
N GLN A 69 -0.43 7.99 3.71
CA GLN A 69 0.78 8.36 4.44
C GLN A 69 0.56 8.38 5.96
N LYS A 70 -0.63 8.81 6.41
CA LYS A 70 -1.01 8.81 7.83
C LYS A 70 -1.28 7.39 8.35
N PHE A 71 -1.92 6.58 7.52
CA PHE A 71 -2.28 5.20 7.80
C PHE A 71 -1.78 4.36 6.63
N PRO A 72 -0.57 3.76 6.71
CA PRO A 72 -0.08 2.88 5.68
C PRO A 72 -0.91 1.59 5.57
N PRO A 73 -1.00 0.96 4.38
CA PRO A 73 -1.59 -0.37 4.26
C PRO A 73 -0.95 -1.35 5.24
N GLY A 74 -1.75 -2.21 5.87
CA GLY A 74 -1.30 -3.15 6.91
C GLY A 74 -1.07 -2.55 8.30
N CYS A 75 -1.11 -1.21 8.46
CA CYS A 75 -0.99 -0.63 9.80
C CYS A 75 -2.23 -0.93 10.65
N THR A 76 -2.01 -1.05 11.96
CA THR A 76 -3.11 -1.25 12.90
C THR A 76 -3.74 0.09 13.28
N VAL A 77 -5.06 0.17 13.16
CA VAL A 77 -5.87 1.34 13.53
C VAL A 77 -6.92 0.98 14.56
N GLN A 78 -7.32 1.98 15.34
CA GLN A 78 -8.42 1.90 16.30
C GLN A 78 -9.32 3.11 16.16
N ARG A 79 -10.63 2.93 16.37
CA ARG A 79 -11.57 4.05 16.43
C ARG A 79 -11.34 4.89 17.69
N LEU A 80 -11.40 6.22 17.57
CA LEU A 80 -11.19 7.13 18.70
C LEU A 80 -12.22 6.94 19.83
N ASN A 81 -13.46 6.61 19.48
CA ASN A 81 -14.57 6.42 20.42
C ASN A 81 -14.84 4.94 20.72
N ASP A 82 -13.86 4.08 20.48
CA ASP A 82 -14.03 2.66 20.71
C ASP A 82 -14.03 2.33 22.20
N THR A 83 -15.18 1.88 22.70
CA THR A 83 -15.36 1.45 24.08
C THR A 83 -14.90 0.02 24.31
N GLN A 84 -14.71 -0.76 23.24
CA GLN A 84 -14.37 -2.19 23.30
C GLN A 84 -12.88 -2.47 23.09
N GLY A 85 -12.10 -1.50 22.63
CA GLY A 85 -10.66 -1.69 22.47
C GLY A 85 -10.26 -2.44 21.19
N LEU A 86 -11.16 -2.60 20.23
CA LEU A 86 -10.95 -3.27 18.95
C LEU A 86 -9.96 -2.52 18.06
N THR A 87 -9.08 -3.28 17.45
CA THR A 87 -8.10 -2.80 16.48
C THR A 87 -8.25 -3.55 15.18
N GLY A 88 -7.98 -2.89 14.06
CA GLY A 88 -7.97 -3.57 12.76
C GLY A 88 -6.83 -3.17 11.85
N GLN A 89 -6.53 -4.02 10.88
CA GLN A 89 -5.48 -3.80 9.91
C GLN A 89 -6.03 -3.08 8.69
N VAL A 90 -5.39 -1.99 8.28
CA VAL A 90 -5.86 -1.24 7.12
C VAL A 90 -5.69 -2.03 5.84
N ILE A 91 -6.80 -2.16 5.11
CA ILE A 91 -6.86 -2.88 3.83
C ILE A 91 -7.04 -1.88 2.69
N LYS A 92 -7.96 -0.91 2.85
CA LYS A 92 -8.33 0.00 1.77
C LYS A 92 -8.58 1.46 2.19
N TYR A 93 -8.44 2.39 1.25
CA TYR A 93 -8.82 3.79 1.33
C TYR A 93 -9.83 4.11 0.24
N TRP A 94 -10.69 5.08 0.49
CA TRP A 94 -11.54 5.66 -0.52
C TRP A 94 -11.96 7.06 -0.07
N GLN A 95 -12.42 7.87 -1.02
CA GLN A 95 -12.89 9.22 -0.73
C GLN A 95 -14.31 9.39 -1.25
N ALA A 96 -15.17 10.00 -0.43
CA ALA A 96 -16.50 10.39 -0.84
C ALA A 96 -16.82 11.78 -0.28
N TYR A 97 -17.33 12.66 -1.13
CA TYR A 97 -17.71 14.04 -0.77
C TYR A 97 -16.58 14.83 -0.09
N GLY A 98 -15.32 14.62 -0.52
CA GLY A 98 -14.14 15.28 0.06
C GLY A 98 -13.74 14.75 1.45
N VAL A 99 -14.30 13.62 1.88
CA VAL A 99 -13.97 12.96 3.15
C VAL A 99 -13.22 11.66 2.87
N ASP A 100 -12.09 11.48 3.54
CA ASP A 100 -11.28 10.27 3.44
C ASP A 100 -11.77 9.19 4.40
N TYR A 101 -11.95 8.00 3.86
CA TYR A 101 -12.37 6.81 4.58
C TYR A 101 -11.31 5.72 4.48
N ILE A 102 -11.26 4.91 5.53
CA ILE A 102 -10.36 3.77 5.66
C ILE A 102 -11.20 2.54 5.95
N THR A 103 -10.98 1.49 5.16
CA THR A 103 -11.50 0.15 5.39
C THR A 103 -10.40 -0.69 6.03
N PHE A 104 -10.72 -1.34 7.14
CA PHE A 104 -9.79 -2.13 7.94
C PHE A 104 -10.44 -3.43 8.40
N GLN A 105 -9.63 -4.49 8.57
CA GLN A 105 -10.06 -5.80 9.02
C GLN A 105 -9.99 -5.89 10.54
N VAL A 106 -11.08 -6.25 11.20
CA VAL A 106 -11.17 -6.47 12.65
C VAL A 106 -11.51 -7.95 12.89
N GLY A 107 -10.52 -8.78 13.16
CA GLY A 107 -10.72 -10.24 13.19
C GLY A 107 -11.16 -10.76 11.82
N ASP A 108 -12.32 -11.43 11.77
CA ASP A 108 -12.91 -11.93 10.52
C ASP A 108 -13.82 -10.91 9.83
N ASP A 109 -14.09 -9.77 10.46
CA ASP A 109 -15.00 -8.75 9.96
C ASP A 109 -14.25 -7.63 9.21
N ILE A 110 -14.92 -7.05 8.21
CA ILE A 110 -14.46 -5.86 7.50
C ILE A 110 -15.26 -4.66 7.95
N ASP A 111 -14.57 -3.63 8.44
CA ASP A 111 -15.18 -2.39 8.88
C ASP A 111 -14.60 -1.19 8.15
N TRP A 112 -15.29 -0.05 8.19
CA TRP A 112 -14.82 1.19 7.62
C TRP A 112 -15.13 2.39 8.53
N CYS A 113 -14.28 3.41 8.46
CA CYS A 113 -14.47 4.63 9.23
C CYS A 113 -13.84 5.83 8.53
N ARG A 114 -14.32 7.03 8.86
CA ARG A 114 -13.62 8.27 8.50
C ARG A 114 -12.25 8.24 9.12
N ALA A 115 -11.24 8.58 8.33
CA ALA A 115 -9.87 8.56 8.82
C ALA A 115 -9.63 9.51 10.00
N SER A 116 -10.37 10.62 10.08
CA SER A 116 -10.35 11.55 11.22
C SER A 116 -10.80 10.93 12.54
N ASN A 117 -11.55 9.82 12.48
CA ASN A 117 -12.08 9.10 13.64
C ASN A 117 -11.23 7.88 14.00
N LEU A 118 -10.08 7.71 13.34
CA LEU A 118 -9.15 6.63 13.58
C LEU A 118 -7.85 7.19 14.18
N LYS A 119 -7.25 6.41 15.08
CA LYS A 119 -5.86 6.59 15.52
C LYS A 119 -5.05 5.39 15.10
N LYS A 120 -3.80 5.64 14.71
CA LYS A 120 -2.82 4.59 14.44
C LYS A 120 -2.38 4.00 15.77
N MET A 121 -2.49 2.68 15.90
CA MET A 121 -2.00 1.95 17.06
C MET A 121 -0.57 1.51 16.74
N GLY A 122 0.40 2.07 17.46
CA GLY A 122 1.79 1.64 17.32
C GLY A 122 1.97 0.31 18.04
N ASN A 123 2.09 -0.78 17.28
CA ASN A 123 2.82 -2.00 17.65
C ASN A 123 2.92 -2.93 16.44
N GLY A 124 4.12 -3.07 15.89
CA GLY A 124 4.45 -3.95 14.78
C GLY A 124 5.41 -3.27 13.82
N HIS A 125 6.66 -3.72 13.83
CA HIS A 125 7.81 -3.18 13.12
C HIS A 125 7.52 -2.73 11.68
N CYS A 126 7.89 -1.48 11.39
CA CYS A 126 8.37 -1.11 10.05
C CYS A 126 9.71 -1.82 9.79
#